data_AF-A0A9P5RFU0-F1
#
_entry.id   AF-A0A9P5RFU0-F1
#
_cell.length_a   1.000
_cell.length_b   1.000
_cell.length_c   1.000
_cell.angle_alpha   90.00
_cell.angle_beta   90.00
_cell.angle_gamma   90.00
#
_symmetry.space_group_name_H-M   'P 1'
#
loop_
_entity.id
_entity.type
_entity.pdbx_description
1 polymer ?
#
loop_
_entity_poly.entity_id
_entity_poly.type
_entity_poly.pdbx_seq_one_letter_code
_entity_poly.pdbx_strand_id
1 'polypeptide(L)'
;MKFTTLAVVGTMVSMATAFVNPIDPWGETKWVPGSKVTIMWDDKNPEGPALSTNPMVDIFLMTGSDQQMVKLATIAEKINANTIRNVTYVVPTVAPIGKIYFIQVTAENNVNAWTTRFTITDASGNPGTLAPTGPVGSNPGATGSIVSGGTAPPAATGTTGAPAATSGAASGTSDPANPTATPGNTDKKSSASVVSGSVLSAAAAVAVGVAALMAF
;
A
#
# COMPACT_ATOMS: atom_id res chain seq x y z
N MET A 1 6.70 66.84 -10.10
CA MET A 1 6.73 66.05 -8.85
C MET A 1 6.94 64.60 -9.26
N LYS A 2 8.02 63.95 -8.81
CA LYS A 2 8.40 62.58 -9.23
C LYS A 2 7.90 61.60 -8.16
N PHE A 3 7.02 60.66 -8.54
CA PHE A 3 6.57 59.58 -7.67
C PHE A 3 7.34 58.31 -8.03
N THR A 4 8.11 57.80 -7.07
CA THR A 4 8.85 56.55 -7.20
C THR A 4 8.01 55.43 -6.58
N THR A 5 7.35 54.65 -7.42
CA THR A 5 6.57 53.48 -6.98
C THR A 5 7.52 52.31 -6.73
N LEU A 6 7.64 51.91 -5.46
CA LEU A 6 8.40 50.74 -5.03
C LEU A 6 7.52 49.50 -5.16
N ALA A 7 7.73 48.69 -6.21
CA ALA A 7 7.04 47.42 -6.39
C ALA A 7 7.69 46.33 -5.54
N VAL A 8 7.03 45.92 -4.45
CA VAL A 8 7.42 44.77 -3.64
C VAL A 8 6.95 43.50 -4.36
N VAL A 9 7.89 42.80 -5.01
CA VAL A 9 7.66 41.47 -5.58
C VAL A 9 7.71 40.47 -4.43
N GLY A 10 6.54 40.12 -3.90
CA GLY A 10 6.40 39.03 -2.92
C GLY A 10 6.56 37.68 -3.62
N THR A 11 7.67 37.01 -3.35
CA THR A 11 7.89 35.62 -3.74
C THR A 11 6.89 34.72 -3.01
N MET A 12 5.91 34.16 -3.72
CA MET A 12 5.08 33.09 -3.19
C MET A 12 5.94 31.83 -3.05
N VAL A 13 6.27 31.47 -1.81
CA VAL A 13 6.87 30.17 -1.49
C VAL A 13 5.81 29.11 -1.75
N SER A 14 5.97 28.37 -2.85
CA SER A 14 5.14 27.20 -3.14
C SER A 14 5.46 26.14 -2.08
N MET A 15 4.48 25.85 -1.22
CA MET A 15 4.57 24.77 -0.24
C MET A 15 4.48 23.45 -1.01
N ALA A 16 5.63 22.82 -1.27
CA ALA A 16 5.66 21.48 -1.84
C ALA A 16 5.00 20.50 -0.84
N THR A 17 3.86 19.94 -1.22
CA THR A 17 3.15 18.93 -0.42
C THR A 17 3.86 17.60 -0.57
N ALA A 18 4.41 17.02 0.49
CA ALA A 18 5.06 15.70 0.44
C ALA A 18 4.10 14.61 -0.11
N PHE A 19 4.50 13.86 -1.14
CA PHE A 19 3.69 12.79 -1.72
C PHE A 19 4.31 11.40 -1.49
N VAL A 20 3.61 10.52 -0.77
CA VAL A 20 3.98 9.09 -0.63
C VAL A 20 3.19 8.29 -1.66
N ASN A 21 3.86 7.39 -2.39
CA ASN A 21 3.23 6.57 -3.43
C ASN A 21 3.14 5.08 -2.99
N PRO A 22 1.97 4.58 -2.56
CA PRO A 22 1.77 3.17 -2.22
C PRO A 22 1.95 2.28 -3.45
N ILE A 23 2.81 1.27 -3.36
CA ILE A 23 3.11 0.34 -4.48
C ILE A 23 2.59 -1.09 -4.24
N ASP A 24 2.37 -1.48 -2.98
CA ASP A 24 1.79 -2.77 -2.60
C ASP A 24 0.94 -2.60 -1.33
N PRO A 25 -0.30 -3.13 -1.25
CA PRO A 25 -1.00 -3.98 -2.21
C PRO A 25 -1.40 -3.27 -3.51
N TRP A 26 -1.54 -4.03 -4.60
CA TRP A 26 -2.03 -3.54 -5.89
C TRP A 26 -3.18 -4.41 -6.40
N GLY A 27 -3.68 -4.10 -7.60
CA GLY A 27 -4.95 -4.61 -8.12
C GLY A 27 -5.07 -6.14 -8.19
N GLU A 28 -3.96 -6.87 -8.28
CA GLU A 28 -3.97 -8.34 -8.32
C GLU A 28 -3.62 -8.98 -6.97
N THR A 29 -3.19 -8.18 -5.98
CA THR A 29 -2.85 -8.67 -4.65
C THR A 29 -4.07 -9.32 -3.98
N LYS A 30 -3.84 -10.49 -3.36
CA LYS A 30 -4.83 -11.24 -2.59
C LYS A 30 -4.34 -11.42 -1.17
N TRP A 31 -5.15 -11.02 -0.21
CA TRP A 31 -4.87 -11.13 1.22
C TRP A 31 -5.76 -12.17 1.86
N VAL A 32 -5.14 -13.17 2.49
CA VAL A 32 -5.85 -14.22 3.24
C VAL A 32 -5.94 -13.81 4.71
N PRO A 33 -7.12 -13.84 5.34
CA PRO A 33 -7.27 -13.53 6.77
C PRO A 33 -6.29 -14.29 7.66
N GLY A 34 -5.72 -13.61 8.66
CA GLY A 34 -4.72 -14.15 9.58
C GLY A 34 -3.28 -14.18 9.06
N SER A 35 -3.07 -13.98 7.76
CA SER A 35 -1.72 -13.88 7.20
C SER A 35 -1.04 -12.56 7.57
N LYS A 36 0.30 -12.58 7.66
CA LYS A 36 1.13 -11.37 7.75
C LYS A 36 1.47 -10.91 6.35
N VAL A 37 1.14 -9.66 6.03
CA VAL A 37 1.39 -9.03 4.74
C VAL A 37 2.25 -7.80 4.93
N THR A 38 2.97 -7.40 3.88
CA THR A 38 3.79 -6.20 3.87
C THR A 38 3.13 -5.16 2.98
N ILE A 39 3.00 -3.94 3.49
CA ILE A 39 2.53 -2.78 2.72
C ILE A 39 3.74 -1.93 2.41
N MET A 40 3.88 -1.51 1.17
CA MET A 40 5.07 -0.82 0.68
C MET A 40 4.71 0.48 -0.04
N TRP A 41 5.59 1.46 0.05
CA TRP A 41 5.50 2.70 -0.69
C TRP A 41 6.87 3.16 -1.18
N ASP A 42 6.88 3.95 -2.24
CA ASP A 42 8.07 4.63 -2.73
C ASP A 42 7.92 6.16 -2.72
N ASP A 43 9.07 6.81 -2.88
CA ASP A 43 9.25 8.25 -3.04
C ASP A 43 9.77 8.60 -4.45
N LYS A 44 9.81 7.62 -5.36
CA LYS A 44 10.54 7.71 -6.62
C LYS A 44 9.70 8.25 -7.76
N ASN A 45 8.46 8.66 -7.53
CA ASN A 45 7.67 9.26 -8.59
C ASN A 45 8.28 10.63 -8.95
N PRO A 46 8.94 10.77 -10.13
CA PRO A 46 9.60 12.02 -10.53
C PRO A 46 8.60 13.15 -10.79
N GLU A 47 7.32 12.82 -10.94
CA GLU A 47 6.22 13.77 -11.16
C GLU A 47 5.62 14.30 -9.85
N GLY A 48 5.95 13.67 -8.72
CA GLY A 48 5.47 14.07 -7.40
C GLY A 48 6.39 15.09 -6.73
N PRO A 49 5.87 16.07 -5.99
CA PRO A 49 6.68 16.84 -5.05
C PRO A 49 7.42 15.90 -4.10
N ALA A 50 8.73 16.11 -3.97
CA ALA A 50 9.57 15.33 -3.07
C ALA A 50 8.96 15.29 -1.66
N LEU A 51 9.09 14.14 -1.00
CA LEU A 51 8.78 14.02 0.41
C LEU A 51 9.44 15.17 1.18
N SER A 52 8.69 15.81 2.09
CA SER A 52 9.24 16.84 2.97
C SER A 52 10.41 16.24 3.76
N THR A 53 11.18 17.06 4.47
CA THR A 53 12.34 16.55 5.21
C THR A 53 11.96 15.48 6.25
N ASN A 54 10.70 15.40 6.70
CA ASN A 54 10.18 14.36 7.60
C ASN A 54 8.65 14.17 7.43
N PRO A 55 8.15 13.46 6.41
CA PRO A 55 6.73 13.23 6.24
C PRO A 55 6.27 12.16 7.23
N MET A 56 5.51 12.57 8.23
CA MET A 56 4.76 11.61 9.04
C MET A 56 3.51 11.19 8.28
N VAL A 57 3.26 9.89 8.23
CA VAL A 57 2.09 9.33 7.57
C VAL A 57 1.34 8.36 8.46
N ASP A 58 0.02 8.34 8.26
CA ASP A 58 -0.89 7.34 8.79
C ASP A 58 -1.35 6.42 7.64
N ILE A 59 -1.53 5.15 7.94
CA ILE A 59 -1.90 4.12 6.97
C ILE A 59 -3.19 3.45 7.43
N PHE A 60 -4.18 3.43 6.55
CA PHE A 60 -5.51 2.91 6.84
C PHE A 60 -5.92 1.83 5.84
N LEU A 61 -6.61 0.81 6.35
CA LEU A 61 -7.39 -0.11 5.53
C LEU A 61 -8.76 0.52 5.27
N MET A 62 -9.12 0.64 3.99
CA MET A 62 -10.32 1.32 3.54
C MET A 62 -11.20 0.40 2.66
N THR A 63 -12.46 0.77 2.53
CA THR A 63 -13.45 0.16 1.62
C THR A 63 -14.44 1.22 1.13
N GLY A 64 -15.44 0.85 0.34
CA GLY A 64 -16.48 1.75 -0.16
C GLY A 64 -16.28 2.23 -1.61
N SER A 65 -17.07 3.22 -1.99
CA SER A 65 -17.06 3.82 -3.33
C SER A 65 -15.92 4.85 -3.45
N ASP A 66 -15.68 5.34 -4.67
CA ASP A 66 -14.67 6.41 -4.87
C ASP A 66 -15.09 7.73 -4.21
N GLN A 67 -16.39 7.97 -4.05
CA GLN A 67 -16.95 9.17 -3.41
C GLN A 67 -17.13 9.02 -1.90
N GLN A 68 -17.31 7.80 -1.42
CA GLN A 68 -17.64 7.50 -0.03
C GLN A 68 -16.76 6.34 0.45
N MET A 69 -15.56 6.72 0.86
CA MET A 69 -14.58 5.81 1.43
C MET A 69 -14.83 5.63 2.92
N VAL A 70 -14.78 4.39 3.39
CA VAL A 70 -15.02 4.02 4.79
C VAL A 70 -13.75 3.42 5.36
N LYS A 71 -13.28 3.98 6.48
CA LYS A 71 -12.14 3.43 7.23
C LYS A 71 -12.56 2.18 7.99
N LEU A 72 -11.82 1.09 7.80
CA LEU A 72 -12.02 -0.17 8.51
C LEU A 72 -11.05 -0.35 9.68
N ALA A 73 -9.78 -0.05 9.45
CA ALA A 73 -8.75 -0.19 10.47
C ALA A 73 -7.63 0.82 10.25
N THR A 74 -6.97 1.16 11.35
CA THR A 74 -5.66 1.81 11.31
C THR A 74 -4.58 0.74 11.31
N ILE A 75 -3.71 0.78 10.31
CA ILE A 75 -2.61 -0.17 10.15
C ILE A 75 -1.36 0.36 10.86
N ALA A 76 -1.07 1.65 10.69
CA ALA A 76 0.04 2.33 11.34
C ALA A 76 -0.26 3.83 11.43
N GLU A 77 0.32 4.49 12.43
CA GLU A 77 0.20 5.93 12.63
C GLU A 77 1.58 6.55 12.85
N LYS A 78 1.72 7.82 12.45
CA LYS A 78 2.91 8.64 12.70
C LYS A 78 4.21 7.98 12.26
N ILE A 79 4.17 7.30 11.12
CA ILE A 79 5.34 6.65 10.53
C ILE A 79 6.12 7.69 9.74
N ASN A 80 7.42 7.80 10.01
CA ASN A 80 8.30 8.62 9.19
C ASN A 80 8.56 7.90 7.86
N ALA A 81 7.89 8.36 6.79
CA ALA A 81 8.00 7.75 5.47
C ALA A 81 9.37 7.98 4.79
N ASN A 82 10.27 8.80 5.37
CA ASN A 82 11.67 8.93 4.93
C ASN A 82 12.59 7.87 5.52
N THR A 83 12.26 7.21 6.63
CA THR A 83 13.09 6.16 7.23
C THR A 83 12.46 4.78 7.10
N ILE A 84 11.14 4.71 7.09
CA ILE A 84 10.38 3.47 6.95
C ILE A 84 9.76 3.47 5.55
N ARG A 85 9.90 2.35 4.82
CA ARG A 85 9.32 2.14 3.47
C ARG A 85 8.32 1.00 3.40
N ASN A 86 8.11 0.32 4.54
CA ASN A 86 7.17 -0.76 4.62
C ASN A 86 6.64 -0.94 6.05
N VAL A 87 5.45 -1.52 6.15
CA VAL A 87 4.82 -1.92 7.42
C VAL A 87 4.25 -3.32 7.25
N THR A 88 4.42 -4.17 8.28
CA THR A 88 3.77 -5.47 8.35
C THR A 88 2.40 -5.34 9.01
N TYR A 89 1.40 -6.01 8.44
CA TYR A 89 0.03 -6.03 8.93
C TYR A 89 -0.53 -7.45 8.98
N VAL A 90 -1.40 -7.74 9.96
CA VAL A 90 -2.13 -9.02 10.01
C VAL A 90 -3.49 -8.80 9.38
N VAL A 91 -3.80 -9.55 8.33
CA VAL A 91 -5.03 -9.39 7.57
C VAL A 91 -6.24 -9.76 8.44
N PRO A 92 -7.22 -8.87 8.64
CA PRO A 92 -8.42 -9.18 9.41
C PRO A 92 -9.39 -10.05 8.59
N THR A 93 -10.33 -10.70 9.27
CA THR A 93 -11.47 -11.30 8.58
C THR A 93 -12.48 -10.22 8.25
N VAL A 94 -12.92 -10.15 7.00
CA VAL A 94 -13.83 -9.11 6.50
C VAL A 94 -15.10 -9.70 5.90
N ALA A 95 -16.17 -8.92 5.88
CA ALA A 95 -17.37 -9.20 5.10
C ALA A 95 -17.88 -7.93 4.41
N PRO A 96 -18.22 -8.00 3.11
CA PRO A 96 -18.07 -9.16 2.24
C PRO A 96 -16.62 -9.33 1.74
N ILE A 97 -16.20 -10.56 1.44
CA ILE A 97 -14.92 -10.81 0.74
C ILE A 97 -14.99 -10.28 -0.70
N GLY A 98 -13.85 -9.89 -1.29
CA GLY A 98 -13.84 -9.32 -2.64
C GLY A 98 -12.72 -8.32 -2.91
N LYS A 99 -12.65 -7.87 -4.17
CA LYS A 99 -11.75 -6.83 -4.68
C LYS A 99 -12.32 -5.42 -4.43
N ILE A 100 -12.53 -5.08 -3.17
CA ILE A 100 -13.18 -3.80 -2.77
C ILE A 100 -12.40 -3.04 -1.69
N TYR A 101 -11.22 -3.55 -1.33
CA TYR A 101 -10.38 -3.01 -0.27
C TYR A 101 -9.20 -2.26 -0.88
N PHE A 102 -8.76 -1.21 -0.22
CA PHE A 102 -7.61 -0.41 -0.65
C PHE A 102 -6.93 0.18 0.57
N ILE A 103 -5.66 0.56 0.39
CA ILE A 103 -4.91 1.27 1.42
C ILE A 103 -5.00 2.75 1.13
N GLN A 104 -5.23 3.54 2.17
CA GLN A 104 -5.04 4.98 2.16
C GLN A 104 -3.82 5.31 3.00
N VAL A 105 -2.92 6.11 2.43
CA VAL A 105 -1.81 6.74 3.15
C VAL A 105 -2.14 8.23 3.25
N THR A 106 -2.19 8.74 4.48
CA THR A 106 -2.48 10.15 4.75
C THR A 106 -1.22 10.78 5.31
N ALA A 107 -0.67 11.77 4.61
CA ALA A 107 0.44 12.58 5.08
C ALA A 107 -0.05 13.81 5.87
N GLU A 108 0.89 14.49 6.51
CA GLU A 108 0.66 15.82 7.10
C GLU A 108 -0.04 16.75 6.10
N ASN A 109 -0.90 17.64 6.61
CA ASN A 109 -1.80 18.50 5.82
C ASN A 109 -2.94 17.78 5.06
N ASN A 110 -3.27 16.54 5.45
CA ASN A 110 -4.38 15.76 4.88
C ASN A 110 -4.22 15.43 3.39
N VAL A 111 -2.97 15.34 2.93
CA VAL A 111 -2.67 14.86 1.57
C VAL A 111 -2.81 13.35 1.57
N ASN A 112 -3.70 12.83 0.71
CA ASN A 112 -4.01 11.41 0.65
C ASN A 112 -3.43 10.79 -0.62
N ALA A 113 -2.91 9.59 -0.47
CA ALA A 113 -2.55 8.69 -1.56
C ALA A 113 -3.23 7.33 -1.33
N TRP A 114 -3.53 6.62 -2.41
CA TRP A 114 -4.28 5.37 -2.33
C TRP A 114 -3.65 4.30 -3.21
N THR A 115 -3.79 3.04 -2.80
CA THR A 115 -3.55 1.91 -3.70
C THR A 115 -4.72 1.72 -4.66
N THR A 116 -4.49 0.91 -5.70
CA THR A 116 -5.61 0.27 -6.41
C THR A 116 -6.34 -0.70 -5.47
N ARG A 117 -7.59 -1.03 -5.81
CA ARG A 117 -8.38 -1.99 -5.03
C ARG A 117 -7.82 -3.39 -5.18
N PHE A 118 -7.54 -4.04 -4.05
CA PHE A 118 -7.05 -5.40 -3.94
C PHE A 118 -8.10 -6.32 -3.30
N THR A 119 -7.83 -7.62 -3.32
CA THR A 119 -8.78 -8.65 -2.84
C THR A 119 -8.44 -9.09 -1.43
N ILE A 120 -9.43 -9.10 -0.53
CA ILE A 120 -9.37 -9.89 0.70
C ILE A 120 -10.25 -11.12 0.52
N THR A 121 -9.68 -12.30 0.73
CA THR A 121 -10.33 -13.60 0.51
C THR A 121 -11.01 -14.11 1.79
N ASP A 122 -11.67 -15.27 1.72
CA ASP A 122 -11.94 -16.05 2.93
C ASP A 122 -10.67 -16.79 3.42
N ALA A 123 -10.80 -17.54 4.51
CA ALA A 123 -9.72 -18.33 5.10
C ALA A 123 -9.22 -19.47 4.19
N SER A 124 -10.00 -19.89 3.20
CA SER A 124 -9.63 -20.90 2.21
C SER A 124 -9.00 -20.29 0.94
N GLY A 125 -8.89 -18.97 0.86
CA GLY A 125 -8.33 -18.25 -0.29
C GLY A 125 -9.35 -17.95 -1.40
N ASN A 126 -10.65 -18.17 -1.18
CA ASN A 126 -11.67 -17.83 -2.18
C ASN A 126 -11.81 -16.31 -2.28
N PRO A 127 -11.72 -15.71 -3.47
CA PRO A 127 -11.71 -14.26 -3.64
C PRO A 127 -13.10 -13.61 -3.56
N GLY A 128 -14.18 -14.39 -3.51
CA GLY A 128 -15.53 -13.88 -3.73
C GLY A 128 -15.75 -13.40 -5.17
N THR A 129 -16.85 -12.68 -5.37
CA THR A 129 -17.27 -12.17 -6.70
C THR A 129 -17.34 -10.66 -6.78
N LEU A 130 -17.21 -9.95 -5.66
CA LEU A 130 -17.29 -8.49 -5.64
C LEU A 130 -16.01 -7.88 -6.20
N ALA A 131 -16.19 -6.97 -7.17
CA ALA A 131 -15.13 -6.23 -7.81
C ALA A 131 -15.67 -4.86 -8.30
N PRO A 132 -14.78 -3.91 -8.63
CA PRO A 132 -15.16 -2.65 -9.27
C PRO A 132 -15.92 -2.89 -10.57
N THR A 133 -17.07 -2.22 -10.77
CA THR A 133 -17.87 -2.33 -12.00
C THR A 133 -17.92 -1.03 -12.81
N GLY A 134 -17.46 0.09 -12.24
CA GLY A 134 -17.45 1.41 -12.88
C GLY A 134 -16.03 1.94 -13.18
N PRO A 135 -15.91 3.02 -13.96
CA PRO A 135 -14.64 3.70 -14.19
C PRO A 135 -14.09 4.28 -12.88
N VAL A 136 -12.79 4.54 -12.85
CA VAL A 136 -12.12 5.21 -11.72
C VAL A 136 -12.76 6.57 -11.48
N GLY A 137 -13.03 6.89 -10.22
CA GLY A 137 -13.71 8.12 -9.81
C GLY A 137 -15.23 8.03 -9.89
N SER A 138 -15.82 6.87 -10.22
CA SER A 138 -17.27 6.63 -10.25
C SER A 138 -17.61 5.18 -9.92
N ASN A 139 -16.68 4.42 -9.36
CA ASN A 139 -16.94 3.05 -8.99
C ASN A 139 -17.89 3.02 -7.78
N PRO A 140 -19.08 2.37 -7.91
CA PRO A 140 -20.01 2.24 -6.79
C PRO A 140 -19.42 1.46 -5.61
N GLY A 141 -18.39 0.63 -5.88
CA GLY A 141 -17.71 -0.17 -4.87
C GLY A 141 -18.65 -1.08 -4.08
N ALA A 142 -18.19 -1.52 -2.93
CA ALA A 142 -19.03 -2.07 -1.88
C ALA A 142 -18.40 -1.71 -0.54
N THR A 143 -19.22 -1.58 0.49
CA THR A 143 -18.75 -1.27 1.84
C THR A 143 -18.57 -2.56 2.62
N GLY A 144 -17.31 -2.87 2.95
CA GLY A 144 -16.96 -3.95 3.86
C GLY A 144 -17.00 -3.57 5.34
N SER A 145 -16.79 -4.57 6.18
CA SER A 145 -16.64 -4.46 7.63
C SER A 145 -15.68 -5.56 8.12
N ILE A 146 -15.03 -5.35 9.26
CA ILE A 146 -14.24 -6.38 9.93
C ILE A 146 -15.18 -7.22 10.80
N VAL A 147 -15.23 -8.53 10.56
CA VAL A 147 -16.17 -9.45 11.23
C VAL A 147 -15.52 -10.33 12.30
N SER A 148 -14.19 -10.40 12.33
CA SER A 148 -13.45 -11.01 13.43
C SER A 148 -12.11 -10.29 13.57
N GLY A 149 -11.95 -9.58 14.68
CA GLY A 149 -10.81 -8.71 14.96
C GLY A 149 -9.54 -9.53 15.19
N GLY A 150 -8.63 -9.51 14.23
CA GLY A 150 -7.22 -9.65 14.58
C GLY A 150 -6.88 -8.48 15.49
N THR A 151 -6.72 -8.73 16.78
CA THR A 151 -6.24 -7.73 17.74
C THR A 151 -5.00 -7.08 17.16
N ALA A 152 -5.08 -5.78 16.86
CA ALA A 152 -3.94 -4.99 16.44
C ALA A 152 -2.80 -5.17 17.47
N PRO A 153 -1.54 -5.40 17.04
CA PRO A 153 -0.42 -5.36 17.96
C PRO A 153 -0.42 -4.00 18.68
N PRO A 154 -0.23 -3.97 20.01
CA PRO A 154 -0.11 -2.69 20.72
C PRO A 154 1.06 -1.90 20.10
N ALA A 155 0.84 -0.59 19.89
CA ALA A 155 1.86 0.32 19.39
C ALA A 155 3.15 0.16 20.20
N ALA A 156 4.27 -0.02 19.51
CA ALA A 156 5.59 -0.18 20.12
C ALA A 156 5.93 1.06 20.96
N THR A 157 5.73 0.95 22.28
CA THR A 157 6.24 1.92 23.24
C THR A 157 7.68 1.55 23.51
N GLY A 158 8.61 2.34 22.97
CA GLY A 158 10.03 2.16 23.22
C GLY A 158 10.34 2.37 24.70
N THR A 159 10.62 1.28 25.41
CA THR A 159 11.28 1.32 26.72
C THR A 159 12.60 0.58 26.64
N THR A 160 13.69 1.34 26.70
CA THR A 160 15.04 0.89 26.96
C THR A 160 15.14 0.24 28.35
N GLY A 161 15.42 -1.05 28.40
CA GLY A 161 15.72 -1.79 29.64
C GLY A 161 16.54 -3.05 29.35
N ALA A 162 17.71 -3.13 29.97
CA ALA A 162 18.83 -4.06 29.73
C ALA A 162 18.54 -5.56 30.08
N PRO A 163 19.41 -6.51 29.66
CA PRO A 163 19.11 -7.94 29.69
C PRO A 163 19.47 -8.60 31.02
N ALA A 164 18.68 -9.59 31.43
CA ALA A 164 19.06 -10.55 32.48
C ALA A 164 19.25 -11.93 31.85
N ALA A 165 20.46 -12.46 32.03
CA ALA A 165 20.86 -13.79 31.63
C ALA A 165 20.36 -14.84 32.63
N THR A 166 19.85 -15.97 32.13
CA THR A 166 19.86 -17.23 32.89
C THR A 166 20.05 -18.41 31.95
N SER A 167 21.13 -19.13 32.20
CA SER A 167 21.56 -20.42 31.66
C SER A 167 20.68 -21.58 32.12
N GLY A 168 20.47 -22.56 31.24
CA GLY A 168 19.95 -23.88 31.61
C GLY A 168 20.15 -24.89 30.48
N ALA A 169 21.14 -25.77 30.63
CA ALA A 169 21.48 -26.85 29.72
C ALA A 169 21.09 -28.22 30.33
N ALA A 170 20.60 -29.15 29.50
CA ALA A 170 20.74 -30.62 29.56
C ALA A 170 19.93 -31.20 28.38
N SER A 171 20.49 -31.86 27.36
CA SER A 171 21.25 -33.13 27.27
C SER A 171 20.40 -34.40 27.37
N GLY A 172 20.41 -35.17 26.26
CA GLY A 172 20.10 -36.61 26.16
C GLY A 172 18.83 -36.92 25.34
N THR A 173 18.75 -37.91 24.43
CA THR A 173 19.65 -38.97 23.96
C THR A 173 19.03 -39.57 22.66
N SER A 174 19.87 -40.24 21.87
CA SER A 174 19.71 -41.05 20.64
C SER A 174 18.50 -42.03 20.59
N ASP A 175 18.06 -42.68 19.50
CA ASP A 175 18.70 -43.22 18.28
C ASP A 175 17.58 -43.72 17.26
N PRO A 176 17.78 -44.61 16.24
CA PRO A 176 17.35 -44.36 14.86
C PRO A 176 16.34 -45.38 14.27
N ALA A 177 15.78 -45.12 13.07
CA ALA A 177 15.47 -46.15 12.07
C ALA A 177 15.10 -45.56 10.69
N ASN A 178 15.87 -46.01 9.70
CA ASN A 178 15.74 -45.89 8.24
C ASN A 178 14.79 -47.00 7.69
N PRO A 179 14.73 -47.27 6.37
CA PRO A 179 14.11 -46.56 5.23
C PRO A 179 12.85 -47.27 4.70
N THR A 180 12.09 -46.66 3.77
CA THR A 180 11.47 -47.39 2.65
C THR A 180 11.30 -46.47 1.44
N ALA A 181 11.95 -46.83 0.34
CA ALA A 181 11.80 -46.24 -0.98
C ALA A 181 10.65 -46.93 -1.75
N THR A 182 9.99 -46.21 -2.66
CA THR A 182 9.44 -46.80 -3.90
C THR A 182 9.34 -45.70 -4.98
N PRO A 183 9.82 -45.97 -6.22
CA PRO A 183 9.82 -45.03 -7.33
C PRO A 183 8.54 -45.11 -8.18
N GLY A 184 8.16 -44.00 -8.80
CA GLY A 184 7.09 -43.93 -9.80
C GLY A 184 7.44 -42.93 -10.89
N ASN A 185 8.13 -43.41 -11.93
CA ASN A 185 8.23 -42.72 -13.22
C ASN A 185 6.85 -42.71 -13.89
N THR A 186 6.42 -41.57 -14.42
CA THR A 186 5.76 -41.56 -15.74
C THR A 186 5.92 -40.23 -16.46
N ASP A 187 6.57 -40.31 -17.61
CA ASP A 187 6.67 -39.32 -18.67
C ASP A 187 5.32 -38.79 -19.17
N LYS A 188 5.26 -37.50 -19.50
CA LYS A 188 4.73 -36.94 -20.77
C LYS A 188 4.82 -35.41 -20.75
N LYS A 189 5.71 -34.80 -21.52
CA LYS A 189 5.61 -34.49 -22.97
C LYS A 189 4.81 -33.21 -23.25
N SER A 190 5.59 -32.17 -23.61
CA SER A 190 5.31 -31.13 -24.62
C SER A 190 4.05 -30.28 -24.47
N SER A 191 4.20 -28.96 -24.39
CA SER A 191 4.25 -28.11 -25.60
C SER A 191 4.41 -26.65 -25.21
N ALA A 192 5.39 -26.00 -25.85
CA ALA A 192 5.53 -24.56 -25.88
C ALA A 192 4.35 -23.93 -26.65
N SER A 193 3.88 -22.79 -26.18
CA SER A 193 3.33 -21.77 -27.07
C SER A 193 3.78 -20.40 -26.59
N VAL A 194 4.78 -19.89 -27.30
CA VAL A 194 5.17 -18.48 -27.32
C VAL A 194 4.06 -17.73 -28.06
N VAL A 195 3.37 -16.81 -27.39
CA VAL A 195 2.58 -15.78 -28.05
C VAL A 195 3.29 -14.45 -27.87
N SER A 196 3.90 -14.06 -28.99
CA SER A 196 4.38 -12.74 -29.32
C SER A 196 3.19 -11.77 -29.41
N GLY A 197 3.32 -10.56 -28.87
CA GLY A 197 2.20 -9.61 -28.84
C GLY A 197 2.58 -8.19 -28.42
N SER A 198 3.41 -7.56 -29.25
CA SER A 198 3.40 -6.13 -29.60
C SER A 198 3.12 -5.06 -28.54
N VAL A 199 4.18 -4.31 -28.25
CA VAL A 199 4.23 -2.94 -27.74
C VAL A 199 3.30 -1.99 -28.51
N LEU A 200 2.51 -1.19 -27.79
CA LEU A 200 1.93 0.06 -28.27
C LEU A 200 2.28 1.17 -27.28
N SER A 201 3.27 1.95 -27.68
CA SER A 201 3.71 3.18 -27.04
C SER A 201 2.77 4.30 -27.47
N ALA A 202 2.10 4.95 -26.52
CA ALA A 202 1.35 6.17 -26.76
C ALA A 202 1.93 7.27 -25.86
N ALA A 203 2.85 8.05 -26.43
CA ALA A 203 3.33 9.28 -25.85
C ALA A 203 2.27 10.38 -26.07
N ALA A 204 1.60 10.81 -25.00
CA ALA A 204 0.78 12.01 -25.01
C ALA A 204 1.65 13.20 -24.60
N ALA A 205 2.00 14.05 -25.56
CA ALA A 205 2.62 15.34 -25.30
C ALA A 205 1.55 16.31 -24.77
N VAL A 206 1.67 16.73 -23.51
CA VAL A 206 0.86 17.83 -22.95
C VAL A 206 1.65 19.12 -23.15
N ALA A 207 1.17 19.95 -24.07
CA ALA A 207 1.68 21.30 -24.29
C ALA A 207 1.25 22.21 -23.12
N VAL A 208 2.23 22.72 -22.38
CA VAL A 208 2.01 23.77 -21.37
C VAL A 208 1.89 25.11 -22.11
N GLY A 209 0.66 25.58 -22.30
CA GLY A 209 0.36 26.92 -22.78
C GLY A 209 0.53 27.95 -21.67
N VAL A 210 1.62 28.74 -21.73
CA VAL A 210 1.79 29.95 -20.91
C VAL A 210 1.04 31.08 -21.61
N ALA A 211 -0.18 31.38 -21.16
CA ALA A 211 -0.90 32.58 -21.55
C ALA A 211 -0.48 33.74 -20.63
N ALA A 212 0.42 34.59 -21.11
CA ALA A 212 0.70 35.89 -20.52
C ALA A 212 -0.46 36.84 -20.88
N LEU A 213 -1.27 37.22 -19.89
CA LEU A 213 -2.26 38.30 -20.05
C LEU A 213 -1.59 39.62 -19.67
N MET A 214 -1.37 40.48 -20.67
CA MET A 214 -0.98 41.87 -20.48
C MET A 214 -2.22 42.73 -20.20
N ALA A 215 -2.04 43.64 -19.26
CA ALA A 215 -3.00 44.66 -18.85
C ALA A 215 -3.22 45.73 -19.93
N PHE A 216 -4.46 46.24 -19.97
CA PHE A 216 -4.79 47.63 -20.31
C PHE A 216 -5.67 48.18 -19.19
#